data_AF-A0A7W7AG37-F1
#
_entry.id   AF-A0A7W7AG37-F1
#
_cell.length_a   1.000
_cell.length_b   1.000
_cell.length_c   1.000
_cell.angle_alpha   90.00
_cell.angle_beta   90.00
_cell.angle_gamma   90.00
#
_symmetry.space_group_name_H-M   'P 1'
#
loop_
_entity.id
_entity.type
_entity.pdbx_description
1 polymer ?
#
loop_
_entity_poly.entity_id
_entity_poly.type
_entity_poly.pdbx_seq_one_letter_code
_entity_poly.pdbx_strand_id
1 'polypeptide(L)'
;MPFSPAQRRYNRRVLILSLVYTALLFAAVYLLSRHLVAGPLAYVVGILPALAVCGFFWMMAVYLVEESDEYLRMLQVRQLLFATGIALSAATIWGFLEGFELLPHLVGYVWPIVWIAGLAIGGVLNRLIERGRMLIGRRQAGL
;
A
#
# COMPACT_ATOMS: atom_id res chain seq x y z
N MET A 1 6.33 3.02 -21.43
CA MET A 1 5.00 2.59 -21.92
C MET A 1 3.96 3.55 -21.36
N PRO A 2 3.01 4.04 -22.16
CA PRO A 2 1.94 4.91 -21.65
C PRO A 2 1.07 4.15 -20.63
N PHE A 3 0.64 4.82 -19.57
CA PHE A 3 -0.23 4.23 -18.54
C PHE A 3 -1.60 3.83 -19.12
N SER A 4 -2.13 2.68 -18.66
CA SER A 4 -3.48 2.23 -19.01
C SER A 4 -4.52 3.28 -18.54
N PRO A 5 -5.71 3.37 -19.18
CA PRO A 5 -6.76 4.27 -18.72
C PRO A 5 -7.19 3.99 -17.26
N ALA A 6 -7.18 2.73 -16.84
CA ALA A 6 -7.42 2.33 -15.45
C ALA A 6 -6.33 2.87 -14.52
N GLN A 7 -5.06 2.70 -14.89
CA GLN A 7 -3.92 3.19 -14.10
C GLN A 7 -3.91 4.71 -13.97
N ARG A 8 -4.29 5.46 -15.02
CA ARG A 8 -4.44 6.93 -14.93
C ARG A 8 -5.52 7.35 -13.93
N ARG A 9 -6.68 6.67 -13.94
CA ARG A 9 -7.77 6.93 -12.98
C ARG A 9 -7.33 6.59 -11.56
N TYR A 10 -6.68 5.45 -11.38
CA TYR A 10 -6.08 5.04 -10.10
C TYR A 10 -5.11 6.10 -9.58
N ASN A 11 -4.11 6.50 -10.38
CA ASN A 11 -3.12 7.50 -9.98
C ASN A 11 -3.77 8.83 -9.58
N ARG A 12 -4.80 9.28 -10.32
CA ARG A 12 -5.55 10.49 -9.97
C ARG A 12 -6.28 10.34 -8.62
N ARG A 13 -6.95 9.21 -8.38
CA ARG A 13 -7.65 8.95 -7.11
C ARG A 13 -6.68 8.84 -5.93
N VAL A 14 -5.53 8.18 -6.13
CA VAL A 14 -4.45 8.09 -5.13
C VAL A 14 -3.86 9.46 -4.82
N LEU A 15 -3.66 10.32 -5.83
CA LEU A 15 -3.21 11.69 -5.61
C LEU A 15 -4.22 12.49 -4.78
N ILE A 16 -5.51 12.42 -5.13
CA ILE A 16 -6.58 13.07 -4.36
C ILE A 16 -6.61 12.55 -2.92
N LEU A 17 -6.55 11.23 -2.72
CA LEU A 17 -6.50 10.63 -1.38
C LEU A 17 -5.26 11.05 -0.59
N SER A 18 -4.12 11.22 -1.25
CA SER A 18 -2.88 11.69 -0.60
C SER A 18 -3.05 13.12 -0.09
N LEU A 19 -3.68 13.99 -0.87
CA LEU A 19 -3.99 15.37 -0.45
C LEU A 19 -5.00 15.37 0.70
N VAL A 20 -6.06 14.56 0.61
CA VAL A 20 -7.08 14.41 1.67
C VAL A 20 -6.46 13.87 2.96
N TYR A 21 -5.67 12.80 2.89
CA TYR A 21 -4.94 12.23 4.03
C TYR A 21 -4.07 13.28 4.69
N THR A 22 -3.29 14.01 3.91
CA THR A 22 -2.39 15.06 4.41
C THR A 22 -3.17 16.15 5.14
N ALA A 23 -4.25 16.67 4.53
CA ALA A 23 -5.08 17.69 5.15
C ALA A 23 -5.74 17.20 6.45
N LEU A 24 -6.31 15.98 6.45
CA LEU A 24 -6.92 15.38 7.63
C LEU A 24 -5.91 15.13 8.74
N LEU A 25 -4.70 14.67 8.40
CA LEU A 25 -3.63 14.45 9.37
C LEU A 25 -3.21 15.76 10.04
N PHE A 26 -2.92 16.80 9.24
CA PHE A 26 -2.55 18.11 9.79
C PHE A 26 -3.67 18.69 10.66
N ALA A 27 -4.92 18.60 10.23
CA ALA A 27 -6.07 19.06 11.01
C ALA A 27 -6.21 18.28 12.33
N ALA A 28 -6.12 16.94 12.29
CA ALA A 28 -6.23 16.11 13.48
C ALA A 28 -5.10 16.39 14.47
N VAL A 29 -3.85 16.45 14.00
CA VAL A 29 -2.69 16.80 14.84
C VAL A 29 -2.86 18.18 15.44
N TYR A 30 -3.25 19.19 14.65
CA TYR A 30 -3.46 20.55 15.15
C TYR A 30 -4.54 20.63 16.24
N LEU A 31 -5.70 20.01 16.00
CA LEU A 31 -6.83 20.04 16.93
C LEU A 31 -6.54 19.27 18.22
N LEU A 32 -5.96 18.08 18.12
CA LEU A 32 -5.73 17.20 19.27
C LEU A 32 -4.52 17.64 20.10
N SER A 33 -3.42 18.08 19.47
CA SER A 33 -2.22 18.53 20.21
C SER A 33 -2.45 19.83 21.00
N ARG A 34 -3.42 20.65 20.59
CA ARG A 34 -3.81 21.88 21.28
C ARG A 34 -5.01 21.70 22.20
N HIS A 35 -5.47 20.47 22.41
CA HIS A 35 -6.66 20.16 23.22
C HIS A 35 -7.92 20.94 22.81
N LEU A 36 -8.06 21.30 21.53
CA LEU A 36 -9.22 22.03 21.01
C LEU A 36 -10.47 21.14 20.85
N VAL A 37 -10.26 19.83 20.84
CA VAL A 37 -11.30 18.81 20.73
C VAL A 37 -11.09 17.78 21.83
N ALA A 38 -12.17 17.40 22.53
CA ALA A 38 -12.13 16.47 23.65
C ALA A 38 -13.34 15.51 23.64
N GLY A 39 -13.28 14.49 24.50
CA GLY A 39 -14.35 13.52 24.67
C GLY A 39 -14.60 12.68 23.41
N PRO A 40 -15.84 12.27 23.12
CA PRO A 40 -16.18 11.43 21.97
C PRO A 40 -15.72 12.00 20.62
N LEU A 41 -15.71 13.33 20.47
CA LEU A 41 -15.31 13.98 19.21
C LEU A 41 -13.82 13.78 18.89
N ALA A 42 -12.97 13.62 19.90
CA ALA A 42 -11.54 13.37 19.70
C ALA A 42 -11.28 12.03 18.99
N TYR A 43 -12.07 11.00 19.29
CA TYR A 43 -12.00 9.71 18.62
C TYR A 43 -12.39 9.82 17.14
N VAL A 44 -13.45 10.58 16.83
CA VAL A 44 -13.87 10.84 15.45
C VAL A 44 -12.74 11.50 14.67
N VAL A 45 -12.18 12.59 15.20
CA VAL A 45 -11.08 13.32 14.57
C VAL A 45 -9.83 12.44 14.41
N GLY A 46 -9.50 11.64 15.42
CA GLY A 46 -8.33 10.75 15.40
C GLY A 46 -8.42 9.63 14.35
N ILE A 47 -9.62 9.17 14.01
CA ILE A 47 -9.85 8.11 13.01
C ILE A 47 -9.80 8.65 11.57
N LEU A 48 -10.05 9.95 11.34
CA LEU A 48 -10.10 10.51 9.98
C LEU A 48 -8.85 10.23 9.12
N PRO A 49 -7.61 10.42 9.62
CA PRO A 49 -6.43 10.09 8.84
C PRO A 49 -6.33 8.58 8.55
N ALA A 50 -6.74 7.74 9.50
CA ALA A 50 -6.75 6.29 9.32
C ALA A 50 -7.74 5.86 8.22
N LEU A 51 -8.91 6.50 8.12
CA LEU A 51 -9.87 6.25 7.03
C LEU A 51 -9.30 6.60 5.67
N ALA A 52 -8.53 7.68 5.57
CA ALA A 52 -7.87 8.02 4.31
C ALA A 52 -6.80 6.97 3.93
N VAL A 53 -6.05 6.42 4.91
CA VAL A 53 -5.16 5.27 4.70
C VAL A 53 -5.93 4.05 4.21
N CYS A 54 -7.07 3.72 4.84
CA CYS A 54 -7.95 2.64 4.37
C CYS A 54 -8.42 2.85 2.91
N GLY A 55 -8.64 4.11 2.53
CA GLY A 55 -8.94 4.51 1.16
C GLY A 55 -7.90 4.07 0.14
N PHE A 56 -6.60 4.05 0.48
CA PHE A 56 -5.55 3.58 -0.45
C PHE A 56 -5.69 2.09 -0.77
N PHE A 57 -5.99 1.25 0.23
CA PHE A 57 -6.25 -0.18 0.01
C PHE A 57 -7.49 -0.37 -0.85
N TRP A 58 -8.56 0.38 -0.59
CA TRP A 58 -9.77 0.36 -1.40
C TRP A 58 -9.50 0.76 -2.86
N MET A 59 -8.68 1.79 -3.09
CA MET A 59 -8.31 2.19 -4.46
C MET A 59 -7.50 1.14 -5.20
N MET A 60 -6.68 0.35 -4.51
CA MET A 60 -6.01 -0.80 -5.13
C MET A 60 -7.01 -1.87 -5.57
N ALA A 61 -8.01 -2.18 -4.74
CA ALA A 61 -9.08 -3.12 -5.10
C ALA A 61 -9.90 -2.62 -6.30
N VAL A 62 -10.29 -1.34 -6.29
CA VAL A 62 -11.00 -0.71 -7.42
C VAL A 62 -10.16 -0.74 -8.69
N TYR A 63 -8.85 -0.50 -8.59
CA TYR A 63 -7.94 -0.58 -9.73
C TYR A 63 -7.91 -1.97 -10.35
N LEU A 64 -7.86 -3.04 -9.54
CA LEU A 64 -7.90 -4.41 -10.06
C LEU A 64 -9.17 -4.71 -10.86
N VAL A 65 -10.32 -4.22 -10.38
CA VAL A 65 -11.62 -4.39 -11.05
C VAL A 65 -11.70 -3.59 -12.35
N GLU A 66 -11.16 -2.37 -12.36
CA GLU A 66 -11.18 -1.48 -13.52
C GLU A 66 -10.14 -1.81 -14.59
N GLU A 67 -9.07 -2.53 -14.24
CA GLU A 67 -8.04 -2.92 -15.21
C GLU A 67 -8.60 -3.98 -16.16
N SER A 68 -8.72 -3.63 -17.44
CA SER A 68 -9.29 -4.51 -18.47
C SER A 68 -8.29 -5.51 -19.01
N ASP A 69 -7.00 -5.21 -18.88
CA ASP A 69 -5.92 -6.10 -19.30
C ASP A 69 -5.66 -7.17 -18.21
N GLU A 70 -6.00 -8.42 -18.51
CA GLU A 70 -5.84 -9.54 -17.58
C GLU A 70 -4.39 -9.78 -17.16
N TYR A 71 -3.44 -9.49 -18.05
CA TYR A 71 -2.02 -9.62 -17.77
C TYR A 71 -1.57 -8.57 -16.74
N LEU A 72 -1.95 -7.31 -16.96
CA LEU A 72 -1.66 -6.23 -16.00
C LEU A 72 -2.36 -6.49 -14.66
N ARG A 73 -3.62 -6.94 -14.67
CA ARG A 73 -4.35 -7.30 -13.44
C ARG A 73 -3.61 -8.40 -12.68
N MET A 74 -3.18 -9.48 -13.34
CA MET A 74 -2.41 -10.57 -12.73
C MET A 74 -1.10 -10.06 -12.12
N LEU A 75 -0.41 -9.16 -12.80
CA LEU A 75 0.83 -8.56 -12.32
C LEU A 75 0.62 -7.83 -10.99
N GLN A 76 -0.45 -7.05 -10.91
CA GLN A 76 -0.83 -6.26 -9.75
C GLN A 76 -1.29 -7.13 -8.58
N VAL A 77 -2.08 -8.17 -8.85
CA VAL A 77 -2.47 -9.18 -7.84
C VAL A 77 -1.23 -9.81 -7.22
N ARG A 78 -0.22 -10.19 -8.03
CA ARG A 78 1.03 -10.75 -7.50
C ARG A 78 1.79 -9.75 -6.61
N GLN A 79 1.84 -8.47 -6.97
CA GLN A 79 2.47 -7.44 -6.14
C GLN A 79 1.75 -7.29 -4.80
N LEU A 80 0.42 -7.24 -4.82
CA LEU A 80 -0.42 -7.16 -3.63
C LEU A 80 -0.22 -8.36 -2.71
N LEU A 81 -0.22 -9.57 -3.25
CA LEU A 81 0.01 -10.79 -2.45
C LEU A 81 1.40 -10.80 -1.84
N PHE A 82 2.43 -10.42 -2.60
CA PHE A 82 3.80 -10.35 -2.10
C PHE A 82 3.95 -9.30 -0.98
N ALA A 83 3.41 -8.10 -1.19
CA ALA A 83 3.40 -7.02 -0.21
C ALA A 83 2.67 -7.43 1.08
N THR A 84 1.50 -8.06 0.95
CA THR A 84 0.70 -8.56 2.07
C THR A 84 1.45 -9.65 2.83
N GLY A 85 2.05 -10.61 2.13
CA GLY A 85 2.87 -11.66 2.74
C GLY A 85 4.03 -11.09 3.56
N ILE A 86 4.77 -10.12 3.02
CA ILE A 86 5.85 -9.43 3.74
C ILE A 86 5.31 -8.70 4.97
N ALA A 87 4.29 -7.86 4.78
CA ALA A 87 3.77 -7.01 5.85
C ALA A 87 3.21 -7.85 7.00
N LEU A 88 2.41 -8.88 6.70
CA LEU A 88 1.83 -9.75 7.73
C LEU A 88 2.88 -10.61 8.42
N SER A 89 3.87 -11.14 7.69
CA SER A 89 4.95 -11.92 8.30
C SER A 89 5.82 -11.05 9.21
N ALA A 90 6.19 -9.85 8.75
CA ALA A 90 6.96 -8.90 9.54
C ALA A 90 6.18 -8.43 10.78
N ALA A 91 4.88 -8.13 10.62
CA ALA A 91 4.00 -7.76 11.73
C ALA A 91 3.90 -8.86 12.78
N THR A 92 3.76 -10.11 12.32
CA THR A 92 3.67 -11.28 13.19
C THR A 92 4.96 -11.48 13.97
N ILE A 93 6.11 -11.50 13.27
CA ILE A 93 7.42 -11.67 13.92
C ILE A 93 7.68 -10.57 14.94
N TRP A 94 7.45 -9.30 14.56
CA TRP A 94 7.67 -8.19 15.47
C TRP A 94 6.71 -8.22 16.66
N GLY A 95 5.42 -8.49 16.43
CA GLY A 95 4.42 -8.58 17.49
C GLY A 95 4.74 -9.66 18.52
N PHE A 96 5.28 -10.82 18.09
CA PHE A 96 5.76 -11.86 19.01
C PHE A 96 6.98 -11.39 19.80
N LEU A 97 7.98 -10.82 19.14
CA LEU A 97 9.20 -10.35 19.80
C LEU A 97 8.91 -9.20 20.79
N GLU A 98 8.00 -8.29 20.43
CA GLU A 98 7.52 -7.22 21.32
C GLU A 98 6.76 -7.80 22.51
N GLY A 99 5.87 -8.78 22.30
CA GLY A 99 5.15 -9.47 23.37
C GLY A 99 6.03 -10.30 24.30
N PHE A 100 7.23 -10.71 23.85
CA PHE A 100 8.26 -11.34 24.67
C PHE A 100 9.25 -10.34 25.28
N GLU A 101 8.99 -9.03 25.17
CA GLU A 101 9.85 -7.96 25.68
C GLU A 101 11.26 -7.93 25.05
N LEU A 102 11.44 -8.53 23.87
CA LEU A 102 12.71 -8.58 23.14
C LEU A 102 12.91 -7.39 22.18
N LEU A 103 11.84 -6.70 21.81
CA LEU A 103 11.85 -5.53 20.93
C LEU A 103 11.00 -4.38 21.47
N PRO A 104 11.31 -3.12 21.11
CA PRO A 104 10.51 -1.98 21.52
C PRO A 104 9.14 -1.95 20.82
N HIS A 105 8.18 -1.29 21.48
CA HIS A 105 6.85 -1.06 20.93
C HIS A 105 6.91 -0.25 19.63
N LEU A 106 6.23 -0.75 18.60
CA LEU A 106 6.00 -0.01 17.36
C LEU A 106 4.54 0.42 17.23
N VAL A 107 4.37 1.65 16.75
CA VAL A 107 3.06 2.16 16.36
C VAL A 107 2.47 1.35 15.21
N GLY A 108 1.20 0.94 15.32
CA GLY A 108 0.59 -0.01 14.38
C GLY A 108 0.54 0.45 12.92
N TYR A 109 0.60 1.75 12.64
CA TYR A 109 0.60 2.28 11.26
C TYR A 109 1.93 2.07 10.52
N VAL A 110 2.96 1.48 11.14
CA VAL A 110 4.19 1.04 10.46
C VAL A 110 3.89 -0.08 9.44
N TRP A 111 2.94 -0.97 9.72
CA TRP A 111 2.67 -2.12 8.85
C TRP A 111 2.13 -1.74 7.45
N PRO A 112 1.21 -0.78 7.31
CA PRO A 112 0.88 -0.18 6.01
C PRO A 112 2.09 0.38 5.24
N ILE A 113 3.08 0.97 5.92
CA ILE A 113 4.29 1.52 5.28
C ILE A 113 5.15 0.37 4.74
N VAL A 114 5.37 -0.67 5.56
CA VAL A 114 6.07 -1.90 5.14
C VAL A 114 5.36 -2.54 3.94
N TRP A 115 4.03 -2.57 3.95
CA TRP A 115 3.23 -3.07 2.84
C TRP A 115 3.43 -2.27 1.55
N ILE A 116 3.40 -0.93 1.61
CA ILE A 116 3.67 -0.07 0.44
C ILE A 116 5.08 -0.32 -0.10
N ALA A 117 6.09 -0.46 0.78
CA ALA A 117 7.44 -0.82 0.37
C ALA A 117 7.47 -2.19 -0.33
N GLY A 118 6.72 -3.17 0.19
CA GLY A 118 6.52 -4.48 -0.42
C GLY A 118 5.95 -4.41 -1.84
N LEU A 119 5.04 -3.47 -2.13
CA LEU A 119 4.51 -3.27 -3.49
C LEU A 119 5.60 -2.84 -4.47
N ALA A 120 6.47 -1.91 -4.05
CA ALA A 120 7.58 -1.44 -4.88
C ALA A 120 8.55 -2.60 -5.21
N ILE A 121 8.87 -3.42 -4.21
CA ILE A 121 9.72 -4.62 -4.38
C ILE A 121 9.04 -5.63 -5.31
N GLY A 122 7.75 -5.92 -5.09
CA GLY A 122 6.97 -6.79 -5.96
C GLY A 122 6.96 -6.32 -7.41
N GLY A 123 6.91 -5.00 -7.64
CA GLY A 123 7.03 -4.39 -8.95
C GLY A 123 8.38 -4.63 -9.61
N VAL A 124 9.48 -4.56 -8.86
CA VAL A 124 10.81 -4.90 -9.35
C VAL A 124 10.91 -6.38 -9.69
N LEU A 125 10.45 -7.27 -8.80
CA LEU A 125 10.48 -8.72 -9.01
C LEU A 125 9.71 -9.12 -10.27
N ASN A 126 8.55 -8.53 -10.49
CA ASN A 126 7.77 -8.75 -11.71
C ASN A 126 8.55 -8.40 -12.97
N ARG A 127 9.21 -7.24 -13.00
CA ARG A 127 10.07 -6.84 -14.15
C ARG A 127 11.23 -7.80 -14.35
N LEU A 128 11.83 -8.31 -13.29
CA LEU A 128 12.94 -9.27 -13.37
C LEU A 128 12.47 -10.61 -13.95
N ILE A 129 11.32 -11.12 -13.48
CA ILE A 129 10.73 -12.38 -13.97
C ILE A 129 10.37 -12.27 -15.46
N GLU A 130 9.77 -11.16 -15.86
CA GLU A 130 9.42 -10.90 -17.27
C GLU A 130 10.66 -10.85 -18.17
N ARG A 131 11.71 -10.15 -17.73
CA ARG A 131 12.99 -10.12 -18.45
C ARG A 131 13.58 -11.53 -18.60
N GLY A 132 13.54 -12.34 -17.55
CA GLY A 132 13.99 -13.73 -17.60
C GLY A 132 13.24 -14.58 -18.63
N ARG A 133 11.90 -14.47 -18.68
CA ARG A 133 11.08 -15.16 -19.70
C ARG A 133 11.45 -14.76 -21.12
N MET A 134 11.64 -13.47 -21.37
CA MET A 134 12.02 -13.00 -22.71
C MET A 134 13.38 -13.55 -23.16
N LEU A 135 14.36 -13.63 -22.26
CA LEU A 135 15.68 -14.18 -22.56
C LEU A 135 15.63 -15.68 -22.89
N ILE A 136 14.83 -16.45 -22.16
CA ILE A 136 14.63 -17.88 -22.43
C ILE A 136 13.90 -18.08 -23.76
N GLY A 137 12.85 -17.31 -24.02
CA GLY A 137 12.12 -17.38 -25.30
C GLY A 137 13.00 -17.03 -26.50
N ARG A 138 13.88 -16.03 -26.39
CA ARG A 138 14.86 -15.71 -27.43
C ARG A 138 15.85 -16.85 -27.68
N ARG A 139 16.38 -17.47 -26.63
CA ARG A 139 17.25 -18.65 -26.75
C ARG A 139 16.57 -19.84 -27.44
N GLN A 140 15.29 -20.08 -27.18
CA GLN A 140 14.54 -21.16 -27.83
C GLN A 140 14.18 -20.84 -29.29
N ALA A 141 14.11 -19.57 -29.67
CA ALA A 141 13.82 -19.13 -31.03
C ALA A 141 15.04 -19.12 -31.98
N GLY A 142 16.22 -19.57 -31.53
CA GLY A 142 17.40 -19.72 -32.40
C GLY A 142 18.06 -18.41 -32.85
N LEU A 143 17.89 -17.33 -32.08
CA LEU A 143 18.63 -16.06 -32.20
C LEU A 143 19.66 -15.96 -31.07
#